data_AF-A0A4Q5TP27-F1
#
_entry.id   AF-A0A4Q5TP27-F1
#
_cell.length_a   1.000
_cell.length_b   1.000
_cell.length_c   1.000
_cell.angle_alpha   90.00
_cell.angle_beta   90.00
_cell.angle_gamma   90.00
#
_symmetry.space_group_name_H-M   'P 1'
#
loop_
_entity.id
_entity.type
_entity.pdbx_description
1 polymer ?
#
loop_
_entity_poly.entity_id
_entity_poly.type
_entity_poly.pdbx_seq_one_letter_code
_entity_poly.pdbx_strand_id
1 'polypeptide(L)'
;MQSYVTVILVLCTLLFSCKDAPTQSPGEENKTVEENIAAGLVMVADSMPITEDPLNKPYFTVKLISTEHTAHYGAYKVVADWAKNHAESEFAMPRGGEQLKPVLRKSNEPYTYVIGFHYEDEPEFYDYYQVSAARGEIKMKYLKAYSFK
;
A
#
# COMPACT_ATOMS: atom_id res chain seq x y z
N MET A 1 -32.64 -43.42 -5.21
CA MET A 1 -32.33 -44.46 -4.20
C MET A 1 -31.06 -45.18 -4.62
N GLN A 2 -29.91 -44.82 -4.05
CA GLN A 2 -28.83 -45.79 -3.82
C GLN A 2 -27.83 -45.17 -2.83
N SER A 3 -27.84 -45.74 -1.63
CA SER A 3 -26.92 -45.46 -0.53
C SER A 3 -25.58 -46.11 -0.79
N TYR A 4 -24.46 -45.46 -0.45
CA TYR A 4 -23.31 -46.15 0.12
C TYR A 4 -22.62 -45.25 1.16
N VAL A 5 -22.74 -45.72 2.40
CA VAL A 5 -21.94 -45.37 3.57
C VAL A 5 -20.56 -45.98 3.39
N THR A 6 -19.46 -45.26 3.67
CA THR A 6 -18.29 -45.80 4.39
C THR A 6 -17.45 -44.66 4.97
N VAL A 7 -17.42 -44.62 6.30
CA VAL A 7 -16.51 -43.84 7.14
C VAL A 7 -15.17 -44.56 7.19
N ILE A 8 -14.06 -43.88 6.91
CA ILE A 8 -12.72 -44.31 7.38
C ILE A 8 -12.01 -43.10 7.98
N LEU A 9 -11.94 -43.15 9.30
CA LEU A 9 -11.17 -42.30 10.20
C LEU A 9 -9.78 -42.92 10.33
N VAL A 10 -8.72 -42.26 9.88
CA VAL A 10 -7.34 -42.65 10.20
C VAL A 10 -6.63 -41.46 10.84
N LEU A 11 -6.66 -41.51 12.16
CA LEU A 11 -5.84 -40.79 13.11
C LEU A 11 -4.41 -41.35 13.02
N CYS A 12 -3.44 -40.55 12.58
CA CYS A 12 -2.03 -40.92 12.63
C CYS A 12 -1.25 -39.82 13.36
N THR A 13 -1.29 -39.89 14.69
CA THR A 13 -0.41 -39.17 15.60
C THR A 13 0.95 -39.85 15.61
N LEU A 14 1.98 -39.20 15.08
CA LEU A 14 3.36 -39.54 15.38
C LEU A 14 4.02 -38.33 16.03
N LEU A 15 4.18 -38.47 17.35
CA LEU A 15 5.03 -37.69 18.21
C LEU A 15 6.49 -37.92 17.77
N PHE A 16 7.19 -36.86 17.36
CA PHE A 16 8.64 -36.81 17.48
C PHE A 16 9.02 -35.62 18.35
N SER A 17 9.41 -35.99 19.57
CA SER A 17 10.10 -35.20 20.56
C SER A 17 11.53 -34.98 20.09
N CYS A 18 11.97 -33.73 20.00
CA CYS A 18 13.36 -33.38 20.32
C CYS A 18 13.37 -32.00 21.00
N LYS A 19 13.66 -32.06 22.30
CA LYS A 19 14.07 -30.92 23.12
C LYS A 19 15.46 -30.51 22.66
N ASP A 20 15.65 -29.23 22.41
CA ASP A 20 16.81 -28.48 22.89
C ASP A 20 16.37 -27.02 23.04
N ALA A 21 16.36 -26.56 24.29
CA ALA A 21 16.09 -25.20 24.67
C ALA A 21 17.43 -24.55 25.07
N PRO A 22 17.83 -23.42 24.45
CA PRO A 22 18.74 -22.51 25.08
C PRO A 22 17.96 -21.46 25.90
N THR A 23 18.30 -21.41 27.17
CA THR A 23 17.92 -20.42 28.18
C THR A 23 18.31 -18.99 27.77
N GLN A 24 17.43 -18.07 28.16
CA GLN A 24 17.32 -16.63 27.90
C GLN A 24 18.58 -15.77 28.10
N SER A 25 18.61 -14.63 27.41
CA SER A 25 18.94 -13.35 28.05
C SER A 25 18.07 -12.21 27.48
N PRO A 26 17.64 -11.24 28.30
CA PRO A 26 16.65 -10.23 27.96
C PRO A 26 17.28 -8.96 27.38
N GLY A 27 16.52 -8.28 26.51
CA GLY A 27 16.79 -6.90 26.13
C GLY A 27 17.66 -6.74 24.89
N GLU A 28 17.11 -7.06 23.71
CA GLU A 28 17.51 -6.36 22.50
C GLU A 28 16.35 -5.44 22.11
N GLU A 29 16.56 -4.17 22.42
CA GLU A 29 15.90 -3.03 21.80
C GLU A 29 15.68 -3.35 20.33
N ASN A 30 14.42 -3.37 19.91
CA ASN A 30 13.99 -3.59 18.54
C ASN A 30 14.51 -2.40 17.73
N LYS A 31 15.80 -2.41 17.39
CA LYS A 31 16.40 -1.45 16.47
C LYS A 31 15.69 -1.69 15.16
N THR A 32 14.71 -0.85 14.88
CA THR A 32 14.12 -0.67 13.57
C THR A 32 15.30 -0.56 12.62
N VAL A 33 15.57 -1.62 11.87
CA VAL A 33 16.54 -1.58 10.79
C VAL A 33 15.93 -0.57 9.83
N GLU A 34 16.48 0.64 9.86
CA GLU A 34 16.14 1.70 8.92
C GLU A 34 16.54 1.17 7.54
N GLU A 35 15.59 0.53 6.88
CA GLU A 35 15.78 -0.02 5.54
C GLU A 35 16.13 1.18 4.66
N ASN A 36 17.35 1.18 4.14
CA ASN A 36 17.82 2.28 3.30
C ASN A 36 17.08 2.20 1.97
N ILE A 37 15.91 2.86 1.90
CA ILE A 37 15.09 2.93 0.69
C ILE A 37 15.79 3.90 -0.25
N ALA A 38 16.40 3.37 -1.31
CA ALA A 38 17.01 4.18 -2.36
C ALA A 38 15.95 5.10 -3.01
N ALA A 39 16.33 6.33 -3.34
CA ALA A 39 15.48 7.25 -4.08
C ALA A 39 15.23 6.74 -5.52
N GLY A 40 14.06 7.05 -6.08
CA GLY A 40 13.68 6.70 -7.45
C GLY A 40 13.02 5.33 -7.61
N LEU A 41 12.77 4.59 -6.52
CA LEU A 41 12.06 3.31 -6.56
C LEU A 41 10.55 3.54 -6.65
N VAL A 42 9.88 2.79 -7.54
CA VAL A 42 8.41 2.79 -7.60
C VAL A 42 7.88 1.94 -6.44
N MET A 43 7.23 2.60 -5.49
CA MET A 43 6.73 1.98 -4.26
C MET A 43 5.36 1.32 -4.47
N VAL A 44 4.49 2.01 -5.21
CA VAL A 44 3.18 1.49 -5.62
C VAL A 44 2.73 2.20 -6.89
N ALA A 45 2.03 1.48 -7.75
CA ALA A 45 1.48 2.02 -8.99
C ALA A 45 0.17 1.31 -9.33
N ASP A 46 -0.77 2.04 -9.91
CA ASP A 46 -2.00 1.47 -10.47
C ASP A 46 -2.44 2.28 -11.70
N SER A 47 -3.31 1.68 -12.52
CA SER A 47 -3.89 2.28 -13.70
C SER A 47 -5.35 1.88 -13.91
N MET A 48 -6.10 2.79 -14.53
CA MET A 48 -7.49 2.53 -14.93
C MET A 48 -7.73 3.05 -16.35
N PRO A 49 -8.56 2.37 -17.16
CA PRO A 49 -8.84 2.81 -18.52
C PRO A 49 -9.65 4.11 -18.52
N ILE A 50 -9.32 5.01 -19.45
CA ILE A 50 -10.08 6.23 -19.74
C ILE A 50 -11.13 5.86 -20.79
N THR A 51 -12.40 5.95 -20.42
CA THR A 51 -13.50 5.42 -21.25
C THR A 51 -14.01 6.42 -22.30
N GLU A 52 -13.64 7.70 -22.21
CA GLU A 52 -14.08 8.74 -23.14
C GLU A 52 -13.35 8.69 -24.50
N ASP A 53 -12.23 7.96 -24.60
CA ASP A 53 -11.45 7.82 -25.84
C ASP A 53 -11.25 6.34 -26.20
N PRO A 54 -12.30 5.65 -26.70
CA PRO A 54 -12.26 4.22 -26.99
C PRO A 54 -11.33 3.86 -28.15
N LEU A 55 -10.95 4.82 -29.00
CA LEU A 55 -10.07 4.59 -30.14
C LEU A 55 -8.62 4.49 -29.70
N ASN A 56 -8.18 5.40 -28.81
CA ASN A 56 -6.79 5.43 -28.34
C ASN A 56 -6.57 4.57 -27.08
N LYS A 57 -7.65 4.15 -26.39
CA LYS A 57 -7.63 3.37 -25.15
C LYS A 57 -6.62 3.91 -24.12
N PRO A 58 -6.64 5.21 -23.80
CA PRO A 58 -5.65 5.75 -22.89
C PRO A 58 -5.94 5.29 -21.46
N TYR A 59 -4.94 5.42 -20.59
CA TYR A 59 -5.05 5.05 -19.18
C TYR A 59 -4.80 6.26 -18.29
N PHE A 60 -5.51 6.31 -17.17
CA PHE A 60 -5.15 7.13 -16.03
C PHE A 60 -4.20 6.33 -15.15
N THR A 61 -2.96 6.78 -14.98
CA THR A 61 -1.96 6.09 -14.15
C THR A 61 -1.54 6.97 -12.99
N VAL A 62 -1.33 6.34 -11.82
CA VAL A 62 -0.76 7.00 -10.64
C VAL A 62 0.36 6.12 -10.10
N LYS A 63 1.50 6.74 -9.79
CA LYS A 63 2.69 6.07 -9.26
C LYS A 63 3.24 6.86 -8.09
N LEU A 64 3.67 6.14 -7.06
CA LEU A 64 4.44 6.68 -5.95
C LEU A 64 5.88 6.26 -6.08
N ILE A 65 6.78 7.23 -5.99
CA ILE A 65 8.21 7.04 -6.17
C ILE A 65 8.89 7.50 -4.88
N SER A 66 9.82 6.69 -4.36
CA SER A 66 10.64 7.07 -3.22
C SER A 66 11.52 8.27 -3.56
N THR A 67 11.75 9.13 -2.58
CA THR A 67 12.66 10.28 -2.62
C THR A 67 13.81 10.04 -1.65
N GLU A 68 14.77 10.95 -1.63
CA GLU A 68 15.84 10.96 -0.61
C GLU A 68 15.30 11.13 0.81
N HIS A 69 14.04 11.55 0.96
CA HIS A 69 13.36 11.81 2.22
C HIS A 69 12.38 10.68 2.62
N THR A 70 12.25 9.61 1.82
CA THR A 70 11.32 8.52 2.13
C THR A 70 11.67 7.81 3.43
N ALA A 71 12.92 7.41 3.63
CA ALA A 71 13.31 6.62 4.80
C ALA A 71 13.10 7.35 6.13
N HIS A 72 13.37 8.66 6.17
CA HIS A 72 13.35 9.45 7.41
C HIS A 72 12.04 10.23 7.63
N TYR A 73 11.35 10.63 6.56
CA TYR A 73 10.19 11.53 6.64
C TYR A 73 8.93 10.95 5.98
N GLY A 74 9.00 9.72 5.45
CA GLY A 74 7.89 9.12 4.70
C GLY A 74 7.43 9.99 3.53
N ALA A 75 8.34 10.72 2.90
CA ALA A 75 8.05 11.59 1.77
C ALA A 75 8.11 10.82 0.45
N TYR A 76 7.13 11.00 -0.42
CA TYR A 76 7.01 10.31 -1.70
C TYR A 76 6.62 11.28 -2.80
N LYS A 77 7.24 11.12 -3.97
CA LYS A 77 6.83 11.79 -5.20
C LYS A 77 5.62 11.07 -5.80
N VAL A 78 4.57 11.82 -6.09
CA VAL A 78 3.38 11.35 -6.81
C VAL A 78 3.52 11.74 -8.27
N VAL A 79 3.40 10.78 -9.18
CA VAL A 79 3.32 11.01 -10.61
C VAL A 79 1.98 10.54 -11.11
N ALA A 80 1.28 11.38 -11.86
CA ALA A 80 0.00 11.04 -12.47
C ALA A 80 -0.03 11.44 -13.95
N ASP A 81 -0.50 10.50 -14.77
CA ASP A 81 -0.66 10.68 -16.22
C ASP A 81 -2.12 10.43 -16.60
N TRP A 82 -2.75 11.39 -17.27
CA TRP A 82 -4.14 11.29 -17.74
C TRP A 82 -4.25 11.79 -19.18
N ALA A 83 -4.43 10.85 -20.11
CA ALA A 83 -4.37 11.10 -21.55
C ALA A 83 -3.06 11.81 -21.97
N LYS A 84 -3.12 13.10 -22.30
CA LYS A 84 -1.94 13.91 -22.67
C LYS A 84 -1.40 14.76 -21.52
N ASN A 85 -2.04 14.72 -20.37
CA ASN A 85 -1.69 15.52 -19.21
C ASN A 85 -0.78 14.72 -18.28
N HIS A 86 0.22 15.41 -17.74
CA HIS A 86 1.17 14.88 -16.78
C HIS A 86 1.24 15.84 -15.59
N ALA A 87 1.21 15.30 -14.38
CA ALA A 87 1.33 16.08 -13.16
C ALA A 87 2.22 15.34 -12.15
N GLU A 88 3.03 16.12 -11.44
CA GLU A 88 3.86 15.64 -10.34
C GLU A 88 3.56 16.45 -9.08
N SER A 89 3.61 15.79 -7.94
CA SER A 89 3.55 16.43 -6.63
C SER A 89 4.37 15.62 -5.63
N GLU A 90 4.40 16.08 -4.39
CA GLU A 90 5.00 15.38 -3.27
C GLU A 90 4.04 15.40 -2.09
N PHE A 91 4.01 14.30 -1.35
CA PHE A 91 3.33 14.24 -0.06
C PHE A 91 4.23 13.52 0.95
N ALA A 92 4.04 13.83 2.23
CA ALA A 92 4.71 13.13 3.32
C ALA A 92 3.68 12.37 4.14
N MET A 93 4.06 11.21 4.67
CA MET A 93 3.22 10.47 5.61
C MET A 93 2.90 11.32 6.85
N PRO A 94 1.80 10.99 7.56
CA PRO A 94 1.47 11.65 8.81
C PRO A 94 2.63 11.60 9.80
N ARG A 95 2.76 12.64 10.62
CA ARG A 95 3.77 12.70 11.69
C ARG A 95 3.61 11.50 12.65
N GLY A 96 4.70 10.83 12.96
CA GLY A 96 4.72 9.58 13.76
C GLY A 96 4.32 8.33 12.98
N GLY A 97 3.99 8.48 11.69
CA GLY A 97 3.66 7.41 10.76
C GLY A 97 4.60 7.38 9.55
N GLU A 98 5.81 7.92 9.67
CA GLU A 98 6.80 8.00 8.60
C GLU A 98 7.16 6.61 8.03
N GLN A 99 7.10 5.58 8.87
CA GLN A 99 7.31 4.17 8.56
C GLN A 99 6.13 3.50 7.85
N LEU A 100 4.97 4.15 7.78
CA LEU A 100 3.78 3.56 7.16
C LEU A 100 3.97 3.43 5.65
N LYS A 101 3.55 2.29 5.10
CA LYS A 101 3.63 2.02 3.68
C LYS A 101 2.43 2.62 2.97
N PRO A 102 2.63 3.46 1.93
CA PRO A 102 1.51 3.98 1.16
C PRO A 102 0.83 2.87 0.36
N VAL A 103 -0.48 2.96 0.26
CA VAL A 103 -1.32 2.06 -0.53
C VAL A 103 -2.20 2.90 -1.45
N LEU A 104 -2.31 2.48 -2.71
CA LEU A 104 -3.24 3.05 -3.68
C LEU A 104 -4.57 2.27 -3.67
N ARG A 105 -5.68 3.01 -3.66
CA ARG A 105 -7.04 2.47 -3.76
C ARG A 105 -7.85 3.26 -4.78
N LYS A 106 -8.59 2.55 -5.64
CA LYS A 106 -9.57 3.19 -6.54
C LYS A 106 -10.73 3.75 -5.72
N SER A 107 -11.11 4.99 -5.97
CA SER A 107 -12.32 5.58 -5.42
C SER A 107 -13.56 5.11 -6.19
N ASN A 108 -14.73 5.36 -5.63
CA ASN A 108 -16.01 5.21 -6.34
C ASN A 108 -16.24 6.36 -7.35
N GLU A 109 -15.48 7.45 -7.23
CA GLU A 109 -15.50 8.56 -8.19
C GLU A 109 -14.69 8.21 -9.46
N PRO A 110 -15.16 8.59 -10.67
CA PRO A 110 -14.42 8.39 -11.91
C PRO A 110 -13.00 8.98 -11.84
N TYR A 111 -12.04 8.26 -12.43
CA TYR A 111 -10.64 8.68 -12.55
C TYR A 111 -10.03 9.23 -11.26
N THR A 112 -10.31 8.54 -10.15
CA THR A 112 -9.87 8.97 -8.84
C THR A 112 -9.19 7.83 -8.09
N TYR A 113 -7.97 8.08 -7.66
CA TYR A 113 -7.23 7.25 -6.71
C TYR A 113 -7.14 7.96 -5.37
N VAL A 114 -7.18 7.17 -4.31
CA VAL A 114 -6.83 7.59 -2.95
C VAL A 114 -5.57 6.86 -2.54
N ILE A 115 -4.59 7.64 -2.13
CA ILE A 115 -3.40 7.19 -1.42
C ILE A 115 -3.74 7.24 0.07
N GLY A 116 -3.51 6.11 0.73
CA GLY A 116 -3.72 5.95 2.16
C GLY A 116 -2.73 4.96 2.74
N PHE A 117 -3.05 4.44 3.91
CA PHE A 117 -2.22 3.47 4.61
C PHE A 117 -3.10 2.59 5.51
N HIS A 118 -2.54 1.46 5.92
CA HIS A 118 -3.04 0.67 7.04
C HIS A 118 -2.20 0.99 8.27
N TYR A 119 -2.83 1.01 9.43
CA TYR A 119 -2.15 1.28 10.70
C TYR A 119 -2.05 -0.04 11.48
N GLU A 120 -0.82 -0.44 11.81
CA GLU A 120 -0.53 -1.72 12.49
C GLU A 120 -1.19 -2.92 11.77
N ASP A 121 -1.81 -3.83 12.52
CA ASP A 121 -2.50 -5.01 12.00
C ASP A 121 -4.00 -4.77 11.75
N GLU A 122 -4.43 -3.50 11.71
CA GLU A 122 -5.83 -3.17 11.49
C GLU A 122 -6.21 -3.29 10.01
N PRO A 123 -7.38 -3.88 9.69
CA PRO A 123 -7.85 -4.01 8.31
C PRO A 123 -8.36 -2.67 7.73
N GLU A 124 -8.51 -1.65 8.57
CA GLU A 124 -9.04 -0.35 8.15
C GLU A 124 -8.04 0.37 7.23
N PHE A 125 -8.57 0.98 6.16
CA PHE A 125 -7.81 1.82 5.26
C PHE A 125 -8.05 3.29 5.58
N TYR A 126 -6.98 4.01 5.88
CA TYR A 126 -7.04 5.42 6.21
C TYR A 126 -6.78 6.29 4.97
N ASP A 127 -7.85 6.88 4.43
CA ASP A 127 -7.76 7.84 3.32
C ASP A 127 -6.91 9.04 3.72
N TYR A 128 -5.94 9.42 2.90
CA TYR A 128 -5.01 10.49 3.27
C TYR A 128 -4.77 11.52 2.17
N TYR A 129 -4.51 11.09 0.94
CA TYR A 129 -4.21 11.97 -0.18
C TYR A 129 -4.94 11.49 -1.44
N GLN A 130 -5.57 12.40 -2.19
CA GLN A 130 -6.35 12.08 -3.38
C GLN A 130 -5.64 12.55 -4.63
N VAL A 131 -5.68 11.72 -5.67
CA VAL A 131 -5.28 12.05 -7.04
C VAL A 131 -6.49 11.79 -7.95
N SER A 132 -7.02 12.84 -8.55
CA SER A 132 -8.21 12.76 -9.42
C SER A 132 -7.98 13.47 -10.74
N ALA A 133 -8.60 12.99 -11.82
CA ALA A 133 -8.53 13.63 -13.12
C ALA A 133 -9.93 13.90 -13.70
N ALA A 134 -10.15 15.10 -14.21
CA ALA A 134 -11.39 15.47 -14.88
C ALA A 134 -11.18 16.69 -15.78
N ARG A 135 -11.91 16.75 -16.91
CA ARG A 135 -12.01 17.95 -17.78
C ARG A 135 -10.68 18.55 -18.24
N GLY A 136 -9.67 17.75 -18.51
CA GLY A 136 -8.35 18.27 -18.93
C GLY A 136 -7.35 18.41 -17.77
N GLU A 137 -7.77 18.19 -16.53
CA GLU A 137 -6.98 18.56 -15.35
C GLU A 137 -6.69 17.35 -14.48
N ILE A 138 -5.51 17.34 -13.85
CA ILE A 138 -5.17 16.45 -12.74
C ILE A 138 -5.13 17.28 -11.46
N LYS A 139 -5.80 16.80 -10.41
CA LYS A 139 -5.88 17.45 -9.10
C LYS A 139 -5.33 16.51 -8.04
N MET A 140 -4.48 17.06 -7.18
CA MET A 140 -3.85 16.35 -6.08
C MET A 140 -4.08 17.13 -4.79
N LYS A 141 -4.57 16.48 -3.73
CA LYS A 141 -4.91 17.15 -2.46
C LYS A 141 -4.85 16.21 -1.26
N TYR A 142 -4.52 16.73 -0.10
CA TYR A 142 -4.76 16.05 1.17
C TYR A 142 -6.27 15.96 1.45
N LEU A 143 -6.70 14.82 1.96
CA LEU A 143 -8.09 14.57 2.38
C LEU A 143 -8.28 14.77 3.87
N LYS A 144 -7.33 14.28 4.67
CA LYS A 144 -7.39 14.25 6.13
C LYS A 144 -6.01 14.53 6.70
N ALA A 145 -5.98 14.99 7.95
CA ALA A 145 -4.75 15.14 8.71
C ALA A 145 -4.72 14.09 9.82
N TYR A 146 -3.63 13.35 9.90
CA TYR A 146 -3.38 12.38 10.97
C TYR A 146 -2.08 12.74 11.69
N SER A 147 -1.95 12.26 12.92
CA SER A 147 -0.70 12.26 13.68
C SER A 147 -0.74 11.10 14.64
N PHE A 148 0.37 10.41 14.78
CA PHE A 148 0.57 9.31 15.72
C PHE A 148 1.45 9.79 16.87
N LYS A 149 1.37 9.10 18.01
CA LYS A 149 2.13 9.40 19.23
C LYS A 149 3.14 8.31 19.50
#